data_AF-A0A9E0RU17-F1
#
_entry.id   AF-A0A9E0RU17-F1
#
_cell.length_a   1.000
_cell.length_b   1.000
_cell.length_c   1.000
_cell.angle_alpha   90.00
_cell.angle_beta   90.00
_cell.angle_gamma   90.00
#
_symmetry.space_group_name_H-M   'P 1'
#
loop_
_entity.id
_entity.type
_entity.pdbx_description
1 polymer ?
#
loop_
_entity_poly.entity_id
_entity_poly.type
_entity_poly.pdbx_seq_one_letter_code
_entity_poly.pdbx_strand_id
1 'polypeptide(L)'
;MGIINNHDWNALKDQFQNASPFPSICIDNFLDPEFARQLTASYPSFEEAQQKGLEFKTVNERKKIQITDPAYFPDPVEALHQALKSPAFLQGMQTLSGIDELAFDPEFNGGGMHMTDVSGILDVHVDFNYSENLALYRRLNILIYLNEDWQEDWGGRVELWDKDVKHCEHSFAPVLNRCLIFATSDHSFHGVSKVAAPDGVVRKSFAIYLYNKEPAASEYSAQHSTIFKARPDEKRKKYYHMPLEATSRKVNEQLQRGSRLVKRLLGQ
;
A
#
# COMPACT_ATOMS: atom_id res chain seq x y z
N MET A 1 5.35 -14.82 -23.53
CA MET A 1 4.53 -15.41 -22.46
C MET A 1 4.19 -14.29 -21.48
N GLY A 2 2.94 -14.22 -21.00
CA GLY A 2 2.57 -13.20 -20.00
C GLY A 2 3.19 -13.52 -18.64
N ILE A 3 3.72 -12.52 -17.94
CA ILE A 3 4.35 -12.68 -16.61
C ILE A 3 3.33 -12.72 -15.47
N ILE A 4 2.12 -12.24 -15.70
CA ILE A 4 0.97 -12.41 -14.80
C ILE A 4 0.22 -13.65 -15.29
N ASN A 5 -0.07 -14.59 -14.37
CA ASN A 5 -0.83 -15.78 -14.72
C ASN A 5 -2.25 -15.40 -15.18
N ASN A 6 -2.83 -16.22 -16.04
CA ASN A 6 -4.18 -15.96 -16.52
C ASN A 6 -5.20 -16.23 -15.40
N HIS A 7 -5.88 -15.19 -14.95
CA HIS A 7 -6.92 -15.27 -13.93
C HIS A 7 -8.28 -15.02 -14.58
N ASP A 8 -9.27 -15.84 -14.26
CA ASP A 8 -10.66 -15.57 -14.64
C ASP A 8 -11.25 -14.52 -13.70
N TRP A 9 -11.03 -13.24 -14.04
CA TRP A 9 -11.48 -12.10 -13.24
C TRP A 9 -12.99 -12.08 -13.02
N ASN A 10 -13.77 -12.63 -13.95
CA ASN A 10 -15.22 -12.69 -13.82
C ASN A 10 -15.63 -13.76 -12.80
N ALA A 11 -14.97 -14.92 -12.79
CA ALA A 11 -15.20 -15.96 -11.78
C ALA A 11 -14.79 -15.51 -10.36
N LEU A 12 -13.80 -14.63 -10.24
CA LEU A 12 -13.33 -14.09 -8.95
C LEU A 12 -14.15 -12.89 -8.44
N LYS A 13 -15.02 -12.32 -9.27
CA LYS A 13 -15.78 -11.10 -8.98
C LYS A 13 -16.60 -11.22 -7.69
N ASP A 14 -17.41 -12.27 -7.58
CA ASP A 14 -18.31 -12.43 -6.42
C ASP A 14 -17.53 -12.64 -5.13
N GLN A 15 -16.39 -13.35 -5.20
CA GLN A 15 -15.48 -13.53 -4.06
C GLN A 15 -14.90 -12.19 -3.61
N PHE A 16 -14.45 -11.36 -4.55
CA PHE A 16 -13.89 -10.04 -4.24
C PHE A 16 -14.96 -9.10 -3.67
N GLN A 17 -16.08 -8.93 -4.37
CA GLN A 17 -17.08 -7.91 -4.05
C GLN A 17 -17.84 -8.19 -2.74
N ASN A 18 -18.02 -9.46 -2.38
CA ASN A 18 -18.73 -9.85 -1.16
C ASN A 18 -17.80 -10.17 0.01
N ALA A 19 -16.49 -9.94 -0.12
CA ALA A 19 -15.55 -10.15 0.98
C ALA A 19 -15.83 -9.20 2.15
N SER A 20 -15.65 -9.73 3.36
CA SER A 20 -15.57 -8.95 4.60
C SER A 20 -14.09 -8.65 4.91
N PRO A 21 -13.72 -7.61 5.65
CA PRO A 21 -14.54 -6.49 6.12
C PRO A 21 -14.88 -5.47 5.02
N PHE A 22 -14.25 -5.60 3.85
CA PHE A 22 -14.46 -4.80 2.65
C PHE A 22 -13.99 -5.59 1.42
N PRO A 23 -14.39 -5.19 0.19
CA PRO A 23 -14.07 -5.94 -1.02
C PRO A 23 -12.57 -6.19 -1.17
N SER A 24 -12.19 -7.46 -1.19
CA SER A 24 -10.79 -7.90 -1.18
C SER A 24 -10.64 -9.33 -1.68
N ILE A 25 -9.46 -9.65 -2.22
CA ILE A 25 -9.10 -11.01 -2.63
C ILE A 25 -7.59 -11.22 -2.50
N CYS A 26 -7.21 -12.38 -1.98
CA CYS A 26 -5.84 -12.83 -1.92
C CYS A 26 -5.63 -13.97 -2.92
N ILE A 27 -4.69 -13.79 -3.85
CA ILE A 27 -4.39 -14.71 -4.96
C ILE A 27 -2.97 -15.21 -4.81
N ASP A 28 -2.81 -16.52 -4.61
CA ASP A 28 -1.51 -17.19 -4.64
C ASP A 28 -1.13 -17.58 -6.08
N ASN A 29 0.17 -17.65 -6.35
CA ASN A 29 0.71 -17.86 -7.70
C ASN A 29 0.19 -16.82 -8.71
N PHE A 30 0.23 -15.55 -8.31
CA PHE A 30 -0.29 -14.47 -9.14
C PHE A 30 0.53 -14.24 -10.42
N LEU A 31 1.84 -14.35 -10.32
CA LEU A 31 2.82 -14.26 -11.40
C LEU A 31 3.26 -15.66 -11.85
N ASP A 32 3.86 -15.73 -13.03
CA ASP A 32 4.65 -16.89 -13.43
C ASP A 32 5.69 -17.21 -12.33
N PRO A 33 5.77 -18.47 -11.83
CA PRO A 33 6.63 -18.79 -10.69
C PRO A 33 8.13 -18.57 -10.95
N GLU A 34 8.60 -18.71 -12.19
CA GLU A 34 10.00 -18.43 -12.53
C GLU A 34 10.25 -16.92 -12.53
N PHE A 35 9.35 -16.15 -13.13
CA PHE A 35 9.41 -14.69 -13.10
C PHE A 35 9.34 -14.14 -11.65
N ALA A 36 8.50 -14.70 -10.77
CA ALA A 36 8.42 -14.27 -9.38
C ALA A 36 9.76 -14.41 -8.63
N ARG A 37 10.52 -15.49 -8.91
CA ARG A 37 11.87 -15.69 -8.36
C ARG A 37 12.87 -14.70 -8.95
N GLN A 38 12.85 -14.50 -10.28
CA GLN A 38 13.70 -13.50 -10.95
C GLN A 38 13.44 -12.09 -10.42
N LEU A 39 12.17 -11.72 -10.23
CA LEU A 39 11.75 -10.46 -9.66
C LEU A 39 12.29 -10.29 -8.23
N THR A 40 12.12 -11.28 -7.38
CA THR A 40 12.60 -11.25 -5.99
C THR A 40 14.12 -11.12 -5.90
N ALA A 41 14.85 -11.85 -6.75
CA ALA A 41 16.30 -11.80 -6.84
C ALA A 41 16.82 -10.45 -7.37
N SER A 42 16.01 -9.72 -8.15
CA SER A 42 16.40 -8.41 -8.68
C SER A 42 16.27 -7.26 -7.67
N TYR A 43 15.55 -7.46 -6.55
CA TYR A 43 15.44 -6.42 -5.53
C TYR A 43 16.81 -6.08 -4.94
N PRO A 44 17.13 -4.79 -4.75
CA PRO A 44 18.39 -4.37 -4.15
C PRO A 44 18.49 -4.87 -2.69
N SER A 45 19.70 -4.79 -2.12
CA SER A 45 19.86 -4.93 -0.68
C SER A 45 19.15 -3.77 0.05
N PHE A 46 18.89 -3.93 1.36
CA PHE A 46 18.26 -2.87 2.14
C PHE A 46 19.12 -1.59 2.15
N GLU A 47 20.44 -1.74 2.29
CA GLU A 47 21.40 -0.63 2.30
C GLU A 47 21.42 0.11 0.95
N GLU A 48 21.40 -0.62 -0.17
CA GLU A 48 21.30 -0.04 -1.50
C GLU A 48 19.96 0.67 -1.72
N ALA A 49 18.87 0.10 -1.19
CA ALA A 49 17.55 0.71 -1.24
C ALA A 49 17.51 2.04 -0.45
N GLN A 50 18.22 2.15 0.68
CA GLN A 50 18.27 3.40 1.47
C GLN A 50 18.91 4.55 0.69
N GLN A 51 19.78 4.24 -0.28
CA GLN A 51 20.44 5.25 -1.11
C GLN A 51 19.55 5.73 -2.28
N LYS A 52 18.56 4.93 -2.68
CA LYS A 52 17.71 5.16 -3.86
C LYS A 52 16.28 5.57 -3.51
N GLY A 53 15.82 5.23 -2.30
CA GLY A 53 14.44 5.40 -1.86
C GLY A 53 14.27 6.37 -0.70
N LEU A 54 13.01 6.60 -0.34
CA LEU A 54 12.61 7.32 0.86
C LEU A 54 12.49 6.34 2.03
N GLU A 55 13.20 6.61 3.12
CA GLU A 55 13.04 5.86 4.37
C GLU A 55 12.04 6.55 5.30
N PHE A 56 10.99 5.83 5.68
CA PHE A 56 10.01 6.27 6.67
C PHE A 56 10.55 6.06 8.09
N LYS A 57 10.40 7.09 8.93
CA LYS A 57 10.95 7.16 10.30
C LYS A 57 9.93 7.67 11.34
N THR A 58 8.65 7.62 11.02
CA THR A 58 7.58 8.11 11.90
C THR A 58 7.14 7.07 12.92
N VAL A 59 6.34 7.46 13.92
CA VAL A 59 5.86 6.50 14.94
C VAL A 59 4.92 5.45 14.35
N ASN A 60 4.20 5.79 13.28
CA ASN A 60 3.19 4.94 12.65
C ASN A 60 3.73 4.16 11.43
N GLU A 61 4.89 4.58 10.90
CA GLU A 61 5.57 3.95 9.78
C GLU A 61 7.07 4.16 9.91
N ARG A 62 7.83 3.08 10.11
CA ARG A 62 9.29 3.13 10.34
C ARG A 62 10.02 1.94 9.75
N LYS A 63 11.32 2.13 9.50
CA LYS A 63 12.22 1.10 8.94
C LYS A 63 11.69 0.49 7.64
N LYS A 64 10.93 1.30 6.90
CA LYS A 64 10.40 0.97 5.59
C LYS A 64 11.07 1.91 4.60
N ILE A 65 11.56 1.34 3.52
CA ILE A 65 12.08 2.05 2.36
C ILE A 65 11.06 1.91 1.24
N GLN A 66 10.86 3.00 0.53
CA GLN A 66 10.04 3.04 -0.68
C GLN A 66 10.86 3.62 -1.83
N ILE A 67 10.90 2.89 -2.94
CA ILE A 67 11.48 3.35 -4.21
C ILE A 67 10.34 3.51 -5.20
N THR A 68 10.11 4.75 -5.64
CA THR A 68 9.02 5.12 -6.57
C THR A 68 9.51 5.50 -7.95
N ASP A 69 10.75 5.97 -8.07
CA ASP A 69 11.32 6.41 -9.35
C ASP A 69 11.63 5.18 -10.23
N PRO A 70 10.96 5.03 -11.39
CA PRO A 70 11.20 3.92 -12.30
C PRO A 70 12.64 3.85 -12.82
N ALA A 71 13.42 4.94 -12.78
CA ALA A 71 14.84 4.92 -13.15
C ALA A 71 15.68 4.00 -12.24
N TYR A 72 15.18 3.66 -11.05
CA TYR A 72 15.82 2.71 -10.14
C TYR A 72 15.23 1.30 -10.22
N PHE A 73 14.25 1.04 -11.09
CA PHE A 73 13.65 -0.28 -11.24
C PHE A 73 14.57 -1.19 -12.06
N PRO A 74 15.00 -2.34 -11.50
CA PRO A 74 15.64 -3.40 -12.28
C PRO A 74 14.71 -3.93 -13.38
N ASP A 75 15.26 -4.53 -14.43
CA ASP A 75 14.50 -5.02 -15.59
C ASP A 75 13.27 -5.89 -15.21
N PRO A 76 13.34 -6.84 -14.24
CA PRO A 76 12.15 -7.58 -13.82
C PRO A 76 11.07 -6.72 -13.15
N VAL A 77 11.45 -5.70 -12.37
CA VAL A 77 10.50 -4.78 -11.75
C VAL A 77 9.84 -3.91 -12.82
N GLU A 78 10.60 -3.43 -13.80
CA GLU A 78 10.05 -2.66 -14.91
C GLU A 78 9.13 -3.51 -15.80
N ALA A 79 9.48 -4.78 -16.05
CA ALA A 79 8.59 -5.71 -16.74
C ALA A 79 7.26 -5.90 -16.00
N LEU A 80 7.30 -6.06 -14.67
CA LEU A 80 6.10 -6.14 -13.82
C LEU A 80 5.28 -4.85 -13.91
N HIS A 81 5.93 -3.69 -13.80
CA HIS A 81 5.29 -2.39 -13.94
C HIS A 81 4.55 -2.27 -15.29
N GLN A 82 5.18 -2.62 -16.40
CA GLN A 82 4.55 -2.56 -17.72
C GLN A 82 3.36 -3.51 -17.85
N ALA A 83 3.44 -4.73 -17.29
CA ALA A 83 2.31 -5.67 -17.30
C ALA A 83 1.13 -5.14 -16.48
N LEU A 84 1.39 -4.57 -15.31
CA LEU A 84 0.37 -4.00 -14.41
C LEU A 84 -0.25 -2.70 -14.95
N LYS A 85 0.47 -1.97 -15.81
CA LYS A 85 -0.05 -0.79 -16.52
C LYS A 85 -0.84 -1.15 -17.77
N SER A 86 -0.77 -2.40 -18.24
CA SER A 86 -1.34 -2.80 -19.52
C SER A 86 -2.87 -2.65 -19.55
N PRO A 87 -3.47 -2.32 -20.72
CA PRO A 87 -4.92 -2.26 -20.87
C PRO A 87 -5.63 -3.56 -20.48
N ALA A 88 -5.00 -4.71 -20.75
CA ALA A 88 -5.54 -6.02 -20.39
C ALA A 88 -5.64 -6.20 -18.87
N PHE A 89 -4.61 -5.78 -18.12
CA PHE A 89 -4.64 -5.84 -16.67
C PHE A 89 -5.69 -4.89 -16.08
N LEU A 90 -5.72 -3.64 -16.55
CA LEU A 90 -6.71 -2.65 -16.12
C LEU A 90 -8.13 -3.13 -16.38
N GLN A 91 -8.42 -3.69 -17.57
CA GLN A 91 -9.72 -4.27 -17.87
C GLN A 91 -10.10 -5.43 -16.93
N GLY A 92 -9.12 -6.27 -16.56
CA GLY A 92 -9.31 -7.31 -15.55
C GLY A 92 -9.70 -6.74 -14.18
N MET A 93 -9.03 -5.68 -13.74
CA MET A 93 -9.34 -5.00 -12.48
C MET A 93 -10.71 -4.33 -12.49
N GLN A 94 -11.12 -3.75 -13.62
CA GLN A 94 -12.49 -3.21 -13.79
C GLN A 94 -13.53 -4.33 -13.70
N THR A 95 -13.26 -5.48 -14.31
CA THR A 95 -14.15 -6.65 -14.27
C THR A 95 -14.29 -7.21 -12.85
N LEU A 96 -13.16 -7.37 -12.15
CA LEU A 96 -13.09 -7.88 -10.78
C LEU A 96 -13.82 -6.95 -9.80
N SER A 97 -13.55 -5.64 -9.89
CA SER A 97 -14.04 -4.66 -8.92
C SER A 97 -15.41 -4.10 -9.26
N GLY A 98 -15.83 -4.12 -10.53
CA GLY A 98 -17.01 -3.40 -11.02
C GLY A 98 -16.82 -1.88 -11.08
N ILE A 99 -15.57 -1.39 -11.03
CA ILE A 99 -15.23 0.03 -11.10
C ILE A 99 -14.72 0.31 -12.51
N ASP A 100 -15.41 1.18 -13.24
CA ASP A 100 -15.01 1.58 -14.58
C ASP A 100 -13.90 2.64 -14.59
N GLU A 101 -13.29 2.85 -15.75
CA GLU A 101 -12.28 3.87 -16.03
C GLU A 101 -11.15 3.91 -14.98
N LEU A 102 -10.59 2.74 -14.64
CA LEU A 102 -9.46 2.64 -13.72
C LEU A 102 -8.18 3.15 -14.40
N ALA A 103 -7.52 4.10 -13.75
CA ALA A 103 -6.26 4.69 -14.15
C ALA A 103 -5.11 4.23 -13.26
N PHE A 104 -3.98 3.90 -13.88
CA PHE A 104 -2.74 3.60 -13.20
C PHE A 104 -2.05 4.89 -12.70
N ASP A 105 -1.44 4.86 -11.52
CA ASP A 105 -0.60 5.96 -11.02
C ASP A 105 0.85 5.82 -11.49
N PRO A 106 1.31 6.66 -12.45
CA PRO A 106 2.67 6.58 -12.98
C PRO A 106 3.73 7.09 -11.99
N GLU A 107 3.35 7.81 -10.93
CA GLU A 107 4.28 8.39 -9.96
C GLU A 107 4.52 7.47 -8.76
N PHE A 108 3.77 6.37 -8.65
CA PHE A 108 3.83 5.42 -7.54
C PHE A 108 3.71 6.12 -6.17
N ASN A 109 2.80 7.09 -6.04
CA ASN A 109 2.65 7.81 -4.78
C ASN A 109 2.17 6.86 -3.67
N GLY A 110 3.05 6.57 -2.72
CA GLY A 110 2.88 5.51 -1.70
C GLY A 110 3.10 4.07 -2.21
N GLY A 111 3.29 3.85 -3.51
CA GLY A 111 3.48 2.55 -4.17
C GLY A 111 4.95 2.21 -4.45
N GLY A 112 5.20 1.42 -5.49
CA GLY A 112 6.54 1.06 -5.97
C GLY A 112 7.15 -0.12 -5.22
N MET A 113 8.48 -0.17 -5.16
CA MET A 113 9.21 -1.21 -4.42
C MET A 113 9.27 -0.85 -2.94
N HIS A 114 8.82 -1.76 -2.07
CA HIS A 114 8.86 -1.60 -0.62
C HIS A 114 9.78 -2.64 0.01
N MET A 115 10.56 -2.19 0.98
CA MET A 115 11.42 -3.03 1.81
C MET A 115 11.25 -2.63 3.27
N THR A 116 10.90 -3.57 4.14
CA THR A 116 10.70 -3.32 5.58
C THR A 116 11.63 -4.20 6.39
N ASP A 117 12.54 -3.57 7.14
CA ASP A 117 13.51 -4.22 8.01
C ASP A 117 12.85 -4.69 9.34
N VAL A 118 13.58 -5.51 10.10
CA VAL A 118 13.19 -6.03 11.41
C VAL A 118 12.72 -4.91 12.32
N SER A 119 11.60 -5.15 13.03
CA SER A 119 10.86 -4.20 13.87
C SER A 119 10.17 -3.04 13.15
N GLY A 120 10.24 -3.02 11.81
CA GLY A 120 9.43 -2.16 10.97
C GLY A 120 7.93 -2.44 11.16
N ILE A 121 7.14 -1.39 11.02
CA ILE A 121 5.69 -1.41 11.19
C ILE A 121 5.05 -0.45 10.20
N LEU A 122 3.80 -0.75 9.85
CA LEU A 122 2.85 0.22 9.32
C LEU A 122 1.56 0.04 10.11
N ASP A 123 1.20 1.03 10.90
CA ASP A 123 0.01 0.97 11.75
C ASP A 123 -1.26 0.79 10.94
N VAL A 124 -2.33 0.38 11.62
CA VAL A 124 -3.65 0.29 10.98
C VAL A 124 -4.08 1.68 10.52
N HIS A 125 -4.48 1.79 9.26
CA HIS A 125 -4.85 3.04 8.63
C HIS A 125 -5.87 2.85 7.52
N VAL A 126 -6.51 3.94 7.13
CA VAL A 126 -7.04 4.12 5.78
C VAL A 126 -6.12 5.06 5.03
N ASP A 127 -5.85 4.75 3.77
CA ASP A 127 -5.01 5.55 2.90
C ASP A 127 -5.58 6.94 2.64
N PHE A 128 -4.75 7.86 2.14
CA PHE A 128 -5.29 9.06 1.51
C PHE A 128 -6.18 8.66 0.32
N ASN A 129 -7.29 9.37 0.15
CA ASN A 129 -8.34 8.94 -0.76
C ASN A 129 -8.30 9.66 -2.12
N TYR A 130 -7.49 10.72 -2.27
CA TYR A 130 -7.40 11.55 -3.47
C TYR A 130 -5.95 11.91 -3.81
N SER A 131 -5.57 11.76 -5.08
CA SER A 131 -4.29 12.21 -5.61
C SER A 131 -4.46 13.56 -6.28
N GLU A 132 -3.86 14.60 -5.71
CA GLU A 132 -3.88 15.98 -6.26
C GLU A 132 -3.22 16.06 -7.64
N ASN A 133 -2.14 15.31 -7.85
CA ASN A 133 -1.39 15.31 -9.12
C ASN A 133 -2.20 14.69 -10.26
N LEU A 134 -2.96 13.64 -9.97
CA LEU A 134 -3.80 12.95 -10.96
C LEU A 134 -5.20 13.57 -11.07
N ALA A 135 -5.63 14.31 -10.05
CA ALA A 135 -7.02 14.73 -9.84
C ALA A 135 -8.02 13.55 -9.84
N LEU A 136 -7.63 12.44 -9.21
CA LEU A 136 -8.42 11.20 -9.15
C LEU A 136 -8.50 10.64 -7.73
N TYR A 137 -9.56 9.88 -7.45
CA TYR A 137 -9.73 9.13 -6.21
C TYR A 137 -9.06 7.77 -6.29
N ARG A 138 -8.31 7.39 -5.25
CA ARG A 138 -7.75 6.04 -5.14
C ARG A 138 -8.89 5.05 -4.95
N ARG A 139 -8.87 3.92 -5.66
CA ARG A 139 -9.96 2.94 -5.67
C ARG A 139 -9.52 1.53 -5.33
N LEU A 140 -8.36 1.11 -5.82
CA LEU A 140 -7.84 -0.24 -5.57
C LEU A 140 -6.39 -0.19 -5.13
N ASN A 141 -6.07 -1.04 -4.16
CA ASN A 141 -4.72 -1.37 -3.76
C ASN A 141 -4.36 -2.76 -4.25
N ILE A 142 -3.21 -2.89 -4.91
CA ILE A 142 -2.68 -4.17 -5.39
C ILE A 142 -1.27 -4.32 -4.81
N LEU A 143 -1.11 -5.32 -3.94
CA LEU A 143 0.12 -5.58 -3.20
C LEU A 143 0.65 -6.97 -3.55
N ILE A 144 1.84 -7.04 -4.13
CA ILE A 144 2.49 -8.30 -4.53
C ILE A 144 3.65 -8.57 -3.56
N TYR A 145 3.65 -9.74 -2.92
CA TYR A 145 4.63 -10.13 -1.92
C TYR A 145 5.74 -11.01 -2.52
N LEU A 146 6.98 -10.76 -2.09
CA LEU A 146 8.20 -11.25 -2.72
C LEU A 146 9.17 -11.86 -1.69
N ASN A 147 8.65 -12.63 -0.74
CA ASN A 147 9.44 -13.17 0.36
C ASN A 147 9.50 -14.69 0.30
N GLU A 148 10.67 -15.20 -0.08
CA GLU A 148 10.99 -16.62 -0.04
C GLU A 148 11.10 -17.09 1.41
N ASP A 149 10.60 -18.30 1.67
CA ASP A 149 10.72 -19.00 2.96
C ASP A 149 10.29 -18.18 4.20
N TRP A 150 9.31 -17.28 4.03
CA TRP A 150 8.79 -16.47 5.13
C TRP A 150 8.10 -17.33 6.19
N GLN A 151 8.62 -17.31 7.41
CA GLN A 151 8.09 -18.10 8.52
C GLN A 151 6.87 -17.40 9.16
N GLU A 152 5.93 -18.20 9.65
CA GLU A 152 4.67 -17.71 10.23
C GLU A 152 4.91 -16.83 11.47
N ASP A 153 5.89 -17.17 12.29
CA ASP A 153 6.23 -16.46 13.54
C ASP A 153 7.02 -15.16 13.32
N TRP A 154 7.47 -14.88 12.09
CA TRP A 154 8.18 -13.64 11.74
C TRP A 154 7.26 -12.42 11.60
N GLY A 155 5.93 -12.59 11.71
CA GLY A 155 4.97 -11.50 11.60
C GLY A 155 5.02 -10.84 10.22
N GLY A 156 4.98 -9.51 10.16
CA GLY A 156 4.99 -8.77 8.88
C GLY A 156 3.75 -9.01 8.01
N ARG A 157 2.71 -9.61 8.59
CA ARG A 157 1.44 -9.91 7.93
C ARG A 157 0.70 -8.63 7.60
N VAL A 158 0.06 -8.60 6.44
CA VAL A 158 -0.96 -7.58 6.16
C VAL A 158 -2.25 -7.97 6.88
N GLU A 159 -2.86 -7.01 7.56
CA GLU A 159 -4.06 -7.18 8.37
C GLU A 159 -5.18 -6.34 7.77
N LEU A 160 -6.39 -6.91 7.63
CA LEU A 160 -7.60 -6.20 7.25
C LEU A 160 -8.56 -6.19 8.44
N TRP A 161 -8.97 -4.99 8.84
CA TRP A 161 -9.72 -4.75 10.07
C TRP A 161 -11.14 -4.28 9.77
N ASP A 162 -12.04 -4.52 10.70
CA ASP A 162 -13.37 -3.90 10.69
C ASP A 162 -13.27 -2.36 10.75
N LYS A 163 -14.36 -1.67 10.38
CA LYS A 163 -14.43 -0.19 10.36
C LYS A 163 -14.05 0.46 11.69
N ASP A 164 -14.24 -0.26 12.79
CA ASP A 164 -13.97 0.23 14.14
C ASP A 164 -12.56 -0.14 14.66
N VAL A 165 -11.77 -0.91 13.90
CA VAL A 165 -10.45 -1.45 14.31
C VAL A 165 -10.55 -2.11 15.69
N LYS A 166 -11.57 -2.94 15.86
CA LYS A 166 -11.80 -3.81 17.01
C LYS A 166 -11.40 -5.25 16.70
N HIS A 167 -11.65 -5.68 15.46
CA HIS A 167 -11.43 -7.06 15.02
C HIS A 167 -10.57 -7.07 13.76
N CYS A 168 -9.49 -7.85 13.79
CA CYS A 168 -8.72 -8.20 12.61
C CYS A 168 -9.43 -9.38 11.96
N GLU A 169 -10.15 -9.12 10.87
CA GLU A 169 -10.98 -10.11 10.19
C GLU A 169 -10.12 -11.01 9.30
N HIS A 170 -9.08 -10.44 8.68
CA HIS A 170 -8.15 -11.18 7.84
C HIS A 170 -6.70 -10.79 8.11
N SER A 171 -5.82 -11.78 8.02
CA SER A 171 -4.39 -11.58 8.17
C SER A 171 -3.63 -12.51 7.22
N PHE A 172 -2.83 -11.97 6.32
CA PHE A 172 -2.12 -12.74 5.30
C PHE A 172 -0.60 -12.63 5.46
N ALA A 173 0.08 -13.78 5.48
CA ALA A 173 1.54 -13.85 5.42
C ALA A 173 2.06 -13.25 4.10
N PRO A 174 3.15 -12.48 4.11
CA PRO A 174 3.71 -11.86 2.91
C PRO A 174 4.57 -12.85 2.10
N VAL A 175 4.09 -14.07 1.85
CA VAL A 175 4.86 -15.12 1.15
C VAL A 175 5.07 -14.79 -0.34
N LEU A 176 6.11 -15.35 -0.95
CA LEU A 176 6.42 -15.21 -2.37
C LEU A 176 5.19 -15.48 -3.25
N ASN A 177 5.00 -14.62 -4.26
CA ASN A 177 4.02 -14.77 -5.34
C ASN A 177 2.55 -14.73 -4.87
N ARG A 178 2.31 -14.15 -3.71
CA ARG A 178 0.99 -13.78 -3.23
C ARG A 178 0.66 -12.35 -3.62
N CYS A 179 -0.53 -12.14 -4.17
CA CYS A 179 -1.08 -10.83 -4.48
C CYS A 179 -2.34 -10.59 -3.65
N LEU A 180 -2.37 -9.49 -2.90
CA LEU A 180 -3.56 -9.00 -2.23
C LEU A 180 -4.11 -7.80 -3.01
N ILE A 181 -5.38 -7.89 -3.41
CA ILE A 181 -6.11 -6.81 -4.07
C ILE A 181 -7.27 -6.41 -3.15
N PHE A 182 -7.48 -5.13 -2.91
CA PHE A 182 -8.63 -4.65 -2.15
C PHE A 182 -9.12 -3.27 -2.60
N ALA A 183 -10.41 -3.04 -2.43
CA ALA A 183 -11.01 -1.73 -2.63
C ALA A 183 -10.73 -0.81 -1.44
N THR A 184 -10.44 0.45 -1.75
CA THR A 184 -10.23 1.48 -0.74
C THR A 184 -11.56 2.18 -0.42
N SER A 185 -11.73 2.59 0.83
CA SER A 185 -12.81 3.44 1.32
C SER A 185 -12.41 4.10 2.64
N ASP A 186 -13.30 4.92 3.21
CA ASP A 186 -13.09 5.52 4.54
C ASP A 186 -13.08 4.48 5.68
N HIS A 187 -13.36 3.21 5.37
CA HIS A 187 -13.46 2.12 6.31
C HIS A 187 -12.57 0.93 5.95
N SER A 188 -11.78 1.02 4.87
CA SER A 188 -10.87 -0.03 4.44
C SER A 188 -9.60 -0.09 5.31
N PHE A 189 -9.79 -0.25 6.63
CA PHE A 189 -8.69 -0.22 7.60
C PHE A 189 -7.78 -1.42 7.41
N HIS A 190 -6.51 -1.14 7.19
CA HIS A 190 -5.50 -2.17 7.02
C HIS A 190 -4.16 -1.72 7.60
N GLY A 191 -3.30 -2.68 7.91
CA GLY A 191 -1.97 -2.40 8.47
C GLY A 191 -1.02 -3.55 8.24
N VAL A 192 0.23 -3.35 8.66
CA VAL A 192 1.25 -4.40 8.67
C VAL A 192 1.63 -4.66 10.11
N SER A 193 1.42 -5.91 10.54
CA SER A 193 1.89 -6.38 11.85
C SER A 193 3.41 -6.25 11.94
N LYS A 194 3.93 -6.13 13.16
CA LYS A 194 5.37 -5.93 13.38
C LYS A 194 6.19 -7.05 12.74
N VAL A 195 7.24 -6.68 12.02
CA VAL A 195 8.23 -7.64 11.52
C VAL A 195 9.11 -8.11 12.66
N ALA A 196 9.16 -9.42 12.88
CA ALA A 196 9.93 -10.12 13.90
C ALA A 196 10.92 -11.13 13.31
N ALA A 197 11.21 -11.02 12.00
CA ALA A 197 12.20 -11.85 11.33
C ALA A 197 13.62 -11.65 11.91
N PRO A 198 14.55 -12.60 11.71
CA PRO A 198 15.95 -12.44 12.08
C PRO A 198 16.61 -11.25 11.37
N ASP A 199 17.67 -10.71 11.98
CA ASP A 199 18.46 -9.63 11.38
C ASP A 199 18.95 -10.01 9.97
N GLY A 200 18.83 -9.06 9.04
CA GLY A 200 19.18 -9.27 7.63
C GLY A 200 18.05 -9.87 6.77
N VAL A 201 16.97 -10.37 7.37
CA VAL A 201 15.78 -10.81 6.65
C VAL A 201 14.80 -9.64 6.50
N VAL A 202 14.55 -9.25 5.26
CA VAL A 202 13.77 -8.05 4.93
C VAL A 202 12.47 -8.43 4.24
N ARG A 203 11.36 -7.84 4.70
CA ARG A 203 10.06 -8.00 4.06
C ARG A 203 9.97 -7.14 2.80
N LYS A 204 9.82 -7.76 1.64
CA LYS A 204 9.70 -7.14 0.31
C LYS A 204 8.27 -7.20 -0.23
N SER A 205 7.83 -6.13 -0.87
CA SER A 205 6.60 -6.10 -1.66
C SER A 205 6.68 -5.09 -2.79
N PHE A 206 5.92 -5.30 -3.86
CA PHE A 206 5.65 -4.30 -4.89
C PHE A 206 4.19 -3.84 -4.77
N ALA A 207 3.94 -2.54 -4.82
CA ALA A 207 2.60 -1.97 -4.65
C ALA A 207 2.24 -1.04 -5.82
N ILE A 208 1.02 -1.18 -6.33
CA ILE A 208 0.42 -0.20 -7.24
C ILE A 208 -0.95 0.18 -6.73
N TYR A 209 -1.40 1.36 -7.14
CA TYR A 209 -2.72 1.87 -6.83
C TYR A 209 -3.42 2.28 -8.09
N LEU A 210 -4.71 1.94 -8.18
CA LEU A 210 -5.56 2.32 -9.30
C LEU A 210 -6.57 3.37 -8.83
N TYR A 211 -6.83 4.32 -9.71
CA TYR A 211 -7.59 5.52 -9.43
C TYR A 211 -8.76 5.66 -10.39
N ASN A 212 -9.76 6.47 -10.05
CA ASN A 212 -10.89 6.80 -10.91
C ASN A 212 -11.36 8.25 -10.63
N LYS A 213 -12.08 8.86 -11.57
CA LYS A 213 -12.58 10.24 -11.44
C LYS A 213 -13.66 10.39 -10.38
N GLU A 214 -14.47 9.35 -10.18
CA GLU A 214 -15.58 9.38 -9.26
C GLU A 214 -15.15 8.89 -7.88
N PRO A 215 -15.56 9.58 -6.79
CA PRO A 215 -15.48 8.99 -5.46
C PRO A 215 -16.34 7.72 -5.45
N ALA A 216 -15.93 6.66 -4.75
CA ALA A 216 -16.80 5.49 -4.62
C ALA A 216 -18.13 5.95 -3.98
N ALA A 217 -19.26 5.56 -4.57
CA ALA A 217 -20.57 6.03 -4.14
C ALA A 217 -20.78 5.87 -2.63
N SER A 218 -21.35 6.89 -1.97
CA SER A 218 -21.75 6.95 -0.55
C SER A 218 -20.74 6.60 0.57
N GLU A 219 -19.55 6.08 0.25
CA GLU A 219 -18.58 5.59 1.25
C GLU A 219 -17.30 6.44 1.36
N TYR A 220 -17.13 7.44 0.50
CA TYR A 220 -16.04 8.40 0.58
C TYR A 220 -16.55 9.71 1.20
N SER A 221 -15.95 10.12 2.31
CA SER A 221 -16.08 11.48 2.84
C SER A 221 -15.27 12.48 2.00
N ALA A 222 -15.15 13.72 2.49
CA ALA A 222 -14.30 14.72 1.86
C ALA A 222 -12.85 14.21 1.69
N GLN A 223 -12.12 14.80 0.75
CA GLN A 223 -10.71 14.48 0.52
C GLN A 223 -9.91 14.51 1.84
N HIS A 224 -9.16 13.45 2.10
CA HIS A 224 -8.37 13.31 3.31
C HIS A 224 -7.01 12.66 3.06
N SER A 225 -6.05 12.96 3.94
CA SER A 225 -4.77 12.25 4.01
C SER A 225 -4.92 10.92 4.74
N THR A 226 -3.85 10.13 4.83
CA THR A 226 -3.85 8.85 5.56
C THR A 226 -4.29 9.03 7.03
N ILE A 227 -5.29 8.27 7.45
CA ILE A 227 -5.84 8.30 8.81
C ILE A 227 -5.40 7.04 9.54
N PHE A 228 -4.58 7.22 10.58
CA PHE A 228 -4.10 6.12 11.42
C PHE A 228 -5.03 5.84 12.59
N LYS A 229 -5.11 4.57 12.98
CA LYS A 229 -5.86 4.09 14.14
C LYS A 229 -5.03 3.04 14.88
N ALA A 230 -4.94 3.19 16.19
CA ALA A 230 -4.21 2.24 17.02
C ALA A 230 -4.98 0.91 17.11
N ARG A 231 -4.24 -0.20 17.14
CA ARG A 231 -4.82 -1.52 17.44
C ARG A 231 -5.37 -1.56 18.87
N PRO A 232 -6.29 -2.48 19.19
CA PRO A 232 -6.89 -2.57 20.54
C PRO A 232 -5.88 -2.75 21.69
N ASP A 233 -4.77 -3.43 21.44
CA ASP A 233 -3.70 -3.72 22.38
C ASP A 233 -2.67 -2.58 22.51
N GLU A 234 -2.65 -1.61 21.59
CA GLU A 234 -1.72 -0.48 21.56
C GLU A 234 -2.20 0.72 22.41
N LYS A 235 -2.62 0.46 23.66
CA LYS A 235 -3.22 1.49 24.56
C LYS A 235 -2.34 2.74 24.69
N ARG A 236 -1.03 2.59 24.88
CA ARG A 236 -0.11 3.73 25.02
C ARG A 236 -0.05 4.58 23.74
N LYS A 237 -0.10 3.95 22.57
CA LYS A 237 -0.06 4.63 21.27
C LYS A 237 -1.35 5.43 21.04
N LYS A 238 -2.49 4.81 21.34
CA LYS A 238 -3.83 5.41 21.27
C LYS A 238 -3.97 6.66 22.14
N TYR A 239 -3.55 6.58 23.41
CA TYR A 239 -3.83 7.65 24.38
C TYR A 239 -2.75 8.73 24.44
N TYR A 240 -1.53 8.48 23.96
CA TYR A 240 -0.41 9.42 24.10
C TYR A 240 0.25 9.77 22.77
N HIS A 241 0.76 8.79 22.01
CA HIS A 241 1.60 9.10 20.85
C HIS A 241 0.84 9.70 19.68
N MET A 242 -0.31 9.12 19.27
CA MET A 242 -1.07 9.63 18.12
C MET A 242 -1.67 11.03 18.37
N PRO A 243 -2.25 11.35 19.56
CA PRO A 243 -2.71 12.70 19.85
C PRO A 243 -1.60 13.75 19.81
N LEU A 244 -0.40 13.41 20.31
CA LEU A 244 0.76 14.30 20.27
C LEU A 244 1.21 14.56 18.83
N GLU A 245 1.34 13.53 18.01
CA GLU A 245 1.71 13.70 16.59
C GLU A 245 0.66 14.50 15.80
N ALA A 246 -0.63 14.24 16.01
CA ALA A 246 -1.70 15.00 15.37
C ALA A 246 -1.65 16.49 15.75
N THR A 247 -1.32 16.78 17.01
CA THR A 247 -1.12 18.15 17.49
C THR A 247 0.10 18.80 16.83
N SER A 248 1.24 18.10 16.77
CA SER A 248 2.44 18.59 16.09
C SER A 248 2.23 18.84 14.60
N ARG A 249 1.50 17.96 13.90
CA ARG A 249 1.13 18.17 12.49
C ARG A 249 0.29 19.43 12.29
N LYS A 250 -0.75 19.63 13.11
CA LYS A 250 -1.59 20.84 13.06
C LYS A 250 -0.77 22.11 13.28
N VAL A 251 0.14 22.11 14.24
CA VAL A 251 1.03 23.25 14.51
C VAL A 251 1.92 23.53 13.30
N ASN A 252 2.55 22.51 12.71
CA ASN A 252 3.38 22.66 11.53
C ASN A 252 2.60 23.16 10.31
N GLU A 253 1.39 22.66 10.08
CA GLU A 253 0.51 23.15 9.00
C GLU A 253 0.15 24.62 9.19
N GLN A 254 -0.14 25.05 10.42
CA GLN A 254 -0.41 26.46 10.72
C GLN A 254 0.82 27.35 10.46
N LEU A 255 2.01 26.89 10.88
CA LEU A 255 3.27 27.60 10.61
C LEU A 255 3.57 27.71 9.11
N GLN A 256 3.36 26.64 8.35
CA GLN A 256 3.54 26.65 6.90
C GLN A 256 2.51 27.54 6.19
N ARG A 257 1.25 27.57 6.66
CA ARG A 257 0.22 28.49 6.14
C ARG A 257 0.60 29.94 6.43
N GLY A 258 1.06 30.23 7.65
CA GLY A 258 1.57 31.56 8.02
C GLY A 258 2.75 31.99 7.16
N SER A 259 3.74 31.11 6.97
CA SER A 259 4.90 31.36 6.11
C SER A 259 4.49 31.63 4.64
N ARG A 260 3.56 30.84 4.09
CA ARG A 260 3.01 31.05 2.75
C ARG A 260 2.27 32.39 2.63
N LEU A 261 1.49 32.77 3.65
CA LEU A 261 0.78 34.06 3.68
C LEU A 261 1.76 35.23 3.69
N VAL A 262 2.82 35.14 4.50
CA VAL A 262 3.88 36.17 4.59
C VAL A 262 4.61 36.31 3.26
N LYS A 263 5.02 35.21 2.61
CA LYS A 263 5.65 35.26 1.27
C LYS A 263 4.75 35.94 0.24
N ARG A 264 3.46 35.60 0.24
CA ARG A 264 2.45 36.18 -0.66
C ARG A 264 2.23 37.68 -0.41
N LEU A 265 2.28 38.13 0.84
CA LEU A 265 2.21 39.55 1.21
C LEU A 265 3.49 40.33 0.86
N LEU A 266 4.64 39.65 0.86
CA LEU A 266 5.94 40.23 0.51
C LEU A 266 6.25 40.19 -1.00
N GLY A 267 5.32 39.68 -1.82
CA GLY A 267 5.46 39.64 -3.28
C GLY A 267 6.56 38.70 -3.80
N GLN A 268 6.92 37.68 -3.01
CA GLN A 268 7.85 36.60 -3.40
C GLN A 268 7.09 35.31 -3.71
#